data_AF-A0A965PHJ8-F1
#
_entry.id   AF-A0A965PHJ8-F1
#
_cell.length_a   1.000
_cell.length_b   1.000
_cell.length_c   1.000
_cell.angle_alpha   90.00
_cell.angle_beta   90.00
_cell.angle_gamma   90.00
#
_symmetry.space_group_name_H-M   'P 1'
#
loop_
_entity.id
_entity.type
_entity.pdbx_description
1 polymer ?
#
loop_
_entity_poly.entity_id
_entity_poly.type
_entity_poly.pdbx_seq_one_letter_code
_entity_poly.pdbx_strand_id
1 'polypeptide(L)'
;MERQVRVFVEGQKLDLFNDETIEITSTIQNIQDISKTYTDFSQSFTIPTSPVNNAIWEYFYENAVTGNINYQERLNGFIEIDMTFFRRGKIQMEKSQLKNGQADSYTITFYGDVTTLKDLIGEDLLSVLNHTSIDHAYSFTEVYNRITDASIDWDVCYPLITSSRIWQYQGTDPSGNFPNWLNIGSGNNISNNAGAIDYRELFPAVRVKSIFDLISNQYGITFTG
;
A
#
# COMPACT_ATOMS: atom_id res chain seq x y z
N MET A 1 17.20 4.94 26.88
CA MET A 1 17.94 5.63 25.81
C MET A 1 16.92 6.55 25.17
N GLU A 2 17.05 7.86 25.35
CA GLU A 2 16.13 8.83 24.77
C GLU A 2 16.33 8.83 23.25
N ARG A 3 15.26 8.60 22.49
CA ARG A 3 15.30 8.63 21.03
C ARG A 3 15.26 10.09 20.58
N GLN A 4 16.11 10.48 19.63
CA GLN A 4 16.15 11.84 19.13
C GLN A 4 15.10 12.02 18.03
N VAL A 5 14.14 12.92 18.25
CA VAL A 5 13.14 13.30 17.24
C VAL A 5 13.61 14.52 16.46
N ARG A 6 13.39 14.53 15.15
CA ARG A 6 13.62 15.68 14.28
C ARG A 6 12.38 15.89 13.40
N VAL A 7 11.99 17.14 13.25
CA VAL A 7 10.83 17.53 12.42
C VAL A 7 11.32 18.46 11.31
N PHE A 8 10.81 18.25 10.11
CA PHE A 8 11.15 19.04 8.93
C PHE A 8 9.89 19.63 8.30
N VAL A 9 9.97 20.87 7.82
CA VAL A 9 8.94 21.61 7.09
C VAL A 9 9.54 22.13 5.80
N GLU A 10 8.92 21.86 4.65
CA GLU A 10 9.41 22.27 3.31
C GLU A 10 10.91 21.95 3.10
N GLY A 11 11.36 20.80 3.63
CA GLY A 11 12.75 20.34 3.56
C GLY A 11 13.72 21.00 4.54
N GLN A 12 13.26 21.94 5.37
CA GLN A 12 14.07 22.61 6.39
C GLN A 12 13.84 21.99 7.77
N LYS A 13 14.91 21.79 8.54
CA LYS A 13 14.85 21.23 9.89
C LYS A 13 14.33 22.30 10.87
N LEU A 14 13.33 21.94 11.68
CA LEU A 14 12.84 22.78 12.77
C LEU A 14 13.74 22.67 14.00
N ASP A 15 13.86 23.78 14.71
CA ASP A 15 14.38 23.78 16.08
C ASP A 15 13.25 23.40 17.05
N LEU A 16 13.51 22.43 17.93
CA LEU A 16 12.60 21.95 18.98
C LEU A 16 13.12 22.38 20.35
N PHE A 17 12.26 22.41 21.37
CA PHE A 17 12.76 22.59 22.75
C PHE A 17 13.52 21.34 23.22
N ASN A 18 14.52 21.53 24.08
CA ASN A 18 15.38 20.45 24.57
C ASN A 18 14.63 19.42 25.44
N ASP A 19 13.49 19.80 26.01
CA ASP A 19 12.67 19.06 26.96
C ASP A 19 11.29 18.65 26.39
N GLU A 20 11.08 18.79 25.08
CA GLU A 20 9.80 18.44 24.47
C GLU A 20 9.61 16.92 24.45
N THR A 21 8.75 16.43 25.34
CA THR A 21 8.33 15.02 25.33
C THR A 21 7.30 14.84 24.23
N ILE A 22 7.72 14.27 23.11
CA ILE A 22 6.81 13.93 22.02
C ILE A 22 6.14 12.60 22.37
N GLU A 23 4.96 12.67 22.98
CA GLU A 23 4.11 11.50 23.19
C GLU A 23 3.47 11.07 21.86
N ILE A 24 4.12 10.13 21.18
CA ILE A 24 3.60 9.54 19.95
C ILE A 24 2.44 8.60 20.31
N THR A 25 1.21 9.11 20.26
CA THR A 25 0.03 8.26 20.29
C THR A 25 -0.21 7.70 18.89
N SER A 26 0.36 6.54 18.59
CA SER A 26 0.05 5.80 17.37
C SER A 26 -1.21 4.97 17.60
N THR A 27 -2.30 5.32 16.94
CA THR A 27 -3.47 4.43 16.90
C THR A 27 -3.12 3.31 15.93
N ILE A 28 -3.08 2.06 16.42
CA ILE A 28 -2.87 0.90 15.53
C ILE A 28 -4.09 0.83 14.61
N GLN A 29 -3.84 0.86 13.29
CA GLN A 29 -4.91 0.64 12.31
C GLN A 29 -5.57 -0.71 12.58
N ASN A 30 -6.90 -0.69 12.71
CA ASN A 30 -7.66 -1.92 12.75
C ASN A 30 -7.63 -2.55 11.34
N ILE A 31 -6.84 -3.61 11.17
CA ILE A 31 -6.67 -4.32 9.90
C ILE A 31 -7.99 -4.97 9.42
N GLN A 32 -9.01 -5.09 10.29
CA GLN A 32 -10.31 -5.64 9.92
C GLN A 32 -11.15 -4.72 9.03
N ASP A 33 -10.86 -3.40 9.01
CA ASP A 33 -11.64 -2.45 8.21
C ASP A 33 -10.71 -1.46 7.48
N ILE A 34 -10.16 -1.92 6.36
CA ILE A 34 -9.34 -1.10 5.43
C ILE A 34 -10.18 0.05 4.85
N SER A 35 -11.51 0.05 5.01
CA SER A 35 -12.42 1.06 4.45
C SER A 35 -12.53 2.34 5.28
N LYS A 36 -12.20 2.28 6.59
CA LYS A 36 -12.28 3.41 7.53
C LYS A 36 -10.90 3.87 7.95
N THR A 37 -10.40 4.90 7.28
CA THR A 37 -9.11 5.50 7.58
C THR A 37 -9.26 6.69 8.51
N TYR A 38 -8.78 6.52 9.74
CA TYR A 38 -8.45 7.65 10.61
C TYR A 38 -7.09 8.20 10.16
N THR A 39 -6.86 9.51 10.31
CA THR A 39 -5.49 10.04 10.29
C THR A 39 -4.72 9.36 11.41
N ASP A 40 -3.86 8.39 11.08
CA ASP A 40 -3.18 7.53 12.08
C ASP A 40 -2.37 8.31 13.12
N PHE A 41 -2.01 9.55 12.81
CA PHE A 41 -1.18 10.39 13.66
C PHE A 41 -1.48 11.86 13.42
N SER A 42 -1.98 12.52 14.45
CA SER A 42 -2.03 13.97 14.55
C SER A 42 -1.40 14.35 15.88
N GLN A 43 -0.37 15.18 15.85
CA GLN A 43 0.31 15.63 17.07
C GLN A 43 0.61 17.12 16.97
N SER A 44 0.22 17.85 18.01
CA SER A 44 0.61 19.25 18.16
C SER A 44 1.93 19.34 18.92
N PHE A 45 2.80 20.24 18.45
CA PHE A 45 4.11 20.55 19.00
C PHE A 45 4.17 22.03 19.35
N THR A 46 5.01 22.36 20.33
CA THR A 46 5.34 23.75 20.64
C THR A 46 6.80 23.96 20.33
N ILE A 47 7.11 24.83 19.36
CA ILE A 47 8.48 25.09 18.92
C ILE A 47 8.92 26.50 19.31
N PRO A 48 10.21 26.75 19.60
CA PRO A 48 10.71 28.10 19.89
C PRO A 48 10.62 29.02 18.66
N THR A 49 10.53 30.32 18.90
CA THR A 49 10.67 31.38 17.88
C THR A 49 12.14 31.61 17.52
N SER A 50 12.87 30.54 17.17
CA SER A 50 14.27 30.62 16.76
C SER A 50 14.41 31.36 15.41
N PRO A 51 15.61 31.86 15.05
CA PRO A 51 15.84 32.48 13.75
C PRO A 51 15.44 31.58 12.57
N VAL A 52 15.65 30.27 12.69
CA VAL A 52 15.28 29.28 11.66
C VAL A 52 13.76 29.13 11.58
N ASN A 53 13.10 28.91 12.71
CA ASN A 53 11.64 28.73 12.75
C ASN A 53 10.91 30.00 12.31
N ASN A 54 11.37 31.19 12.72
CA ASN A 54 10.79 32.46 12.28
C ASN A 54 10.95 32.69 10.78
N ALA A 55 12.05 32.26 10.18
CA ALA A 55 12.26 32.36 8.73
C ALA A 55 11.32 31.44 7.96
N ILE A 56 11.13 30.19 8.42
CA ILE A 56 10.20 29.22 7.81
C ILE A 56 8.76 29.75 7.84
N TRP A 57 8.35 30.33 8.97
CA TRP A 57 6.99 30.82 9.19
C TRP A 57 6.83 32.31 8.92
N GLU A 58 7.77 32.93 8.20
CA GLU A 58 7.76 34.34 7.80
C GLU A 58 7.32 35.30 8.92
N TYR A 59 7.82 35.06 10.15
CA TYR A 59 7.50 35.83 11.35
C TYR A 59 5.99 35.90 11.64
N PHE A 60 5.28 34.78 11.59
CA PHE A 60 3.83 34.64 11.80
C PHE A 60 3.18 35.50 12.91
N TYR A 61 3.91 35.85 13.97
CA TYR A 61 3.40 36.71 15.05
C TYR A 61 3.26 38.19 14.65
N GLU A 62 3.90 38.61 13.56
CA GLU A 62 3.98 40.01 13.11
C GLU A 62 2.98 40.27 11.98
N ASN A 63 1.88 40.94 12.31
CA ASN A 63 0.83 41.28 11.34
C ASN A 63 1.29 42.31 10.29
N ALA A 64 2.38 43.06 10.55
CA ALA A 64 2.92 44.02 9.59
C ALA A 64 3.74 43.37 8.46
N VAL A 65 4.13 42.11 8.59
CA VAL A 65 4.89 41.39 7.56
C VAL A 65 3.92 40.90 6.49
N THR A 66 4.13 41.34 5.24
CA THR A 66 3.43 40.78 4.08
C THR A 66 4.18 39.51 3.67
N GLY A 67 3.68 38.36 4.11
CA GLY A 67 4.22 37.05 3.76
C GLY A 67 3.75 36.56 2.38
N ASN A 68 4.51 35.63 1.80
CA ASN A 68 4.14 34.86 0.62
C ASN A 68 3.43 33.56 0.98
N ILE A 69 3.52 33.12 2.24
CA ILE A 69 2.86 31.89 2.71
C ILE A 69 1.42 32.16 3.15
N ASN A 70 0.51 31.29 2.70
CA ASN A 70 -0.85 31.27 3.21
C ASN A 70 -0.90 30.39 4.46
N TYR A 71 -1.02 30.98 5.64
CA TYR A 71 -1.06 30.25 6.92
C TYR A 71 -2.28 29.33 7.09
N GLN A 72 -3.30 29.44 6.23
CA GLN A 72 -4.43 28.52 6.19
C GLN A 72 -4.11 27.22 5.43
N GLU A 73 -3.06 27.23 4.62
CA GLU A 73 -2.58 26.06 3.90
C GLU A 73 -1.58 25.27 4.74
N ARG A 74 -1.60 23.95 4.56
CA ARG A 74 -0.67 23.06 5.27
C ARG A 74 0.59 22.86 4.44
N LEU A 75 1.73 23.07 5.07
CA LEU A 75 3.04 22.87 4.46
C LEU A 75 3.45 21.40 4.49
N ASN A 76 4.25 20.95 3.54
CA ASN A 76 4.82 19.61 3.56
C ASN A 76 5.76 19.44 4.74
N GLY A 77 5.71 18.29 5.41
CA GLY A 77 6.65 17.99 6.47
C GLY A 77 6.88 16.50 6.68
N PHE A 78 7.92 16.16 7.42
CA PHE A 78 8.18 14.80 7.85
C PHE A 78 8.90 14.76 9.19
N ILE A 79 8.80 13.61 9.86
CA ILE A 79 9.40 13.33 11.15
C ILE A 79 10.43 12.22 10.97
N GLU A 80 11.58 12.39 11.61
CA GLU A 80 12.61 11.37 11.76
C GLU A 80 12.78 11.03 13.25
N ILE A 81 13.08 9.76 13.52
CA ILE A 81 13.48 9.27 14.84
C ILE A 81 14.83 8.60 14.69
N ASP A 82 15.81 9.02 15.46
CA ASP A 82 17.19 8.52 15.41
C ASP A 82 17.78 8.56 13.98
N MET A 83 17.48 9.64 13.25
CA MET A 83 17.89 9.86 11.85
C MET A 83 17.31 8.86 10.85
N THR A 84 16.30 8.08 11.25
CA THR A 84 15.53 7.22 10.36
C THR A 84 14.19 7.87 10.09
N PHE A 85 13.77 7.87 8.82
CA PHE A 85 12.44 8.35 8.43
C PHE A 85 11.36 7.64 9.24
N PHE A 86 10.48 8.41 9.88
CA PHE A 86 9.37 7.89 10.66
C PHE A 86 8.05 8.08 9.92
N ARG A 87 7.69 9.32 9.59
CA ARG A 87 6.41 9.61 8.95
C ARG A 87 6.44 10.90 8.12
N ARG A 88 5.82 10.86 6.94
CA ARG A 88 5.54 12.06 6.11
C ARG A 88 4.15 12.59 6.44
N GLY A 89 3.95 13.88 6.24
CA GLY A 89 2.69 14.54 6.53
C GLY A 89 2.64 15.97 6.06
N LYS A 90 1.69 16.68 6.65
CA LYS A 90 1.47 18.10 6.49
C LYS A 90 1.54 18.77 7.85
N ILE A 91 2.16 19.93 7.92
CA ILE A 91 2.29 20.73 9.14
C ILE A 91 1.48 22.01 8.97
N GLN A 92 0.69 22.33 9.98
CA GLN A 92 -0.11 23.55 10.03
C GLN A 92 0.33 24.41 11.21
N MET A 93 0.44 25.72 10.98
CA MET A 93 0.62 26.70 12.05
C MET A 93 -0.72 26.93 12.74
N GLU A 94 -0.76 26.80 14.07
CA GLU A 94 -1.99 27.02 14.85
C GLU A 94 -2.01 28.42 15.48
N LYS A 95 -0.94 28.77 16.21
CA LYS A 95 -0.86 30.04 16.94
C LYS A 95 0.57 30.38 17.35
N SER A 96 0.83 31.67 17.57
CA SER A 96 2.01 32.17 18.28
C SER A 96 1.65 32.51 19.74
N GLN A 97 2.52 32.13 20.67
CA GLN A 97 2.41 32.53 22.06
C GLN A 97 3.37 33.70 22.34
N LEU A 98 2.83 34.75 22.96
CA LEU A 98 3.60 35.93 23.36
C LEU A 98 3.91 35.86 24.85
N LYS A 99 5.15 36.17 25.22
CA LYS A 99 5.61 36.34 26.60
C LYS A 99 6.27 37.71 26.71
N ASN A 100 5.81 38.52 27.66
CA ASN A 100 6.29 39.90 27.86
C ASN A 100 6.23 40.77 26.57
N GLY A 101 5.22 40.56 25.72
CA GLY A 101 5.05 41.30 24.47
C GLY A 101 5.98 40.88 23.32
N GLN A 102 6.76 39.81 23.49
CA GLN A 102 7.60 39.23 22.44
C GLN A 102 7.16 37.79 22.15
N ALA A 103 7.34 37.34 20.91
CA ALA A 103 6.99 35.97 20.53
C ALA A 103 7.95 34.96 21.16
N ASP A 104 7.41 34.04 21.94
CA ASP A 104 8.15 33.05 22.73
C ASP A 104 8.15 31.68 22.05
N SER A 105 6.99 31.26 21.54
CA SER A 105 6.83 29.96 20.89
C SER A 105 5.72 29.95 19.83
N TYR A 106 5.79 28.99 18.93
CA TYR A 106 4.72 28.64 18.01
C TYR A 106 4.12 27.31 18.38
N THR A 107 2.80 27.17 18.26
CA THR A 107 2.12 25.88 18.27
C THR A 107 1.86 25.46 16.84
N ILE A 108 2.36 24.30 16.46
CA ILE A 108 2.14 23.67 15.15
C ILE A 108 1.44 22.34 15.32
N THR A 109 0.67 21.88 14.33
CA THR A 109 0.10 20.53 14.31
C THR A 109 0.61 19.78 13.10
N PHE A 110 1.20 18.60 13.32
CA PHE A 110 1.53 17.66 12.27
C PHE A 110 0.34 16.72 12.05
N TYR A 111 -0.08 16.61 10.81
CA TYR A 111 -1.04 15.63 10.33
C TYR A 111 -0.27 14.64 9.45
N GLY A 112 -0.25 13.37 9.84
CA GLY A 112 0.33 12.31 9.01
C GLY A 112 -0.32 12.30 7.62
N ASP A 113 0.49 12.06 6.60
CA ASP A 113 0.03 11.94 5.22
C ASP A 113 -0.84 10.69 5.14
N VAL A 114 -2.10 10.88 4.73
CA VAL A 114 -3.09 9.82 4.57
C VAL A 114 -3.33 9.63 3.08
N THR A 115 -2.29 9.62 2.23
CA THR A 115 -2.44 8.91 0.95
C THR A 115 -2.51 7.43 1.29
N THR A 116 -3.73 6.99 1.56
CA THR A 116 -3.99 5.58 1.87
C THR A 116 -3.91 4.80 0.58
N LEU A 117 -3.61 3.50 0.70
CA LEU A 117 -3.69 2.62 -0.45
C LEU A 117 -5.07 2.71 -1.14
N LYS A 118 -6.13 2.93 -0.35
CA LYS A 118 -7.49 3.15 -0.85
C LYS A 118 -7.62 4.44 -1.67
N ASP A 119 -7.08 5.57 -1.21
CA ASP A 119 -7.18 6.81 -1.98
C ASP A 119 -6.33 6.76 -3.27
N LEU A 120 -5.23 6.00 -3.23
CA LEU A 120 -4.34 5.81 -4.37
C LEU A 120 -4.92 4.87 -5.43
N ILE A 121 -5.54 3.77 -5.02
CA ILE A 121 -6.19 2.79 -5.92
C ILE A 121 -7.60 3.28 -6.33
N GLY A 122 -8.31 3.97 -5.44
CA GLY A 122 -9.67 4.42 -5.67
C GLY A 122 -10.64 3.26 -5.90
N GLU A 123 -11.35 3.31 -7.03
CA GLU A 123 -12.31 2.29 -7.47
C GLU A 123 -11.73 1.39 -8.57
N ASP A 124 -10.41 1.45 -8.79
CA ASP A 124 -9.75 0.66 -9.81
C ASP A 124 -9.81 -0.83 -9.50
N LEU A 125 -10.21 -1.61 -10.50
CA LEU A 125 -10.24 -3.07 -10.43
C LEU A 125 -8.92 -3.65 -10.95
N LEU A 126 -8.61 -4.89 -10.58
CA LEU A 126 -7.41 -5.60 -11.08
C LEU A 126 -7.35 -5.71 -12.62
N SER A 127 -8.47 -5.52 -13.31
CA SER A 127 -8.52 -5.48 -14.77
C SER A 127 -7.83 -4.27 -15.40
N VAL A 128 -7.60 -3.18 -14.65
CA VAL A 128 -6.90 -1.99 -15.17
C VAL A 128 -5.38 -2.15 -15.13
N LEU A 129 -4.87 -3.12 -14.38
CA LEU A 129 -3.44 -3.38 -14.27
C LEU A 129 -2.86 -3.81 -15.62
N ASN A 130 -1.62 -3.42 -15.89
CA ASN A 130 -0.91 -3.88 -17.06
C ASN A 130 -0.37 -5.31 -16.86
N HIS A 131 -1.05 -6.31 -17.42
CA HIS A 131 -0.69 -7.73 -17.28
C HIS A 131 0.37 -8.22 -18.29
N THR A 132 0.95 -7.35 -19.11
CA THR A 132 1.88 -7.75 -20.18
C THR A 132 3.11 -8.51 -19.69
N SER A 133 3.57 -8.27 -18.46
CA SER A 133 4.73 -8.98 -17.89
C SER A 133 4.45 -10.42 -17.51
N ILE A 134 3.18 -10.77 -17.27
CA ILE A 134 2.75 -12.14 -16.92
C ILE A 134 2.02 -12.84 -18.06
N ASP A 135 1.87 -12.17 -19.21
CA ASP A 135 1.23 -12.72 -20.39
C ASP A 135 2.12 -13.77 -21.09
N HIS A 136 1.48 -14.73 -21.76
CA HIS A 136 2.16 -15.74 -22.54
C HIS A 136 1.25 -16.32 -23.64
N ALA A 137 1.87 -16.95 -24.64
CA ALA A 137 1.11 -17.61 -25.70
C ALA A 137 0.26 -18.76 -25.13
N TYR A 138 -1.04 -18.78 -25.46
CA TYR A 138 -1.94 -19.86 -25.06
C TYR A 138 -1.85 -21.05 -26.03
N SER A 139 -0.81 -21.87 -25.84
CA SER A 139 -0.54 -23.07 -26.64
C SER A 139 -0.35 -24.30 -25.77
N PHE A 140 -0.54 -25.49 -26.35
CA PHE A 140 -0.31 -26.76 -25.65
C PHE A 140 1.08 -26.83 -25.01
N THR A 141 2.13 -26.46 -25.75
CA THR A 141 3.51 -26.51 -25.26
C THR A 141 3.73 -25.60 -24.05
N GLU A 142 3.24 -24.36 -24.09
CA GLU A 142 3.37 -23.41 -22.99
C GLU A 142 2.62 -23.88 -21.74
N VAL A 143 1.38 -24.36 -21.91
CA VAL A 143 0.59 -24.89 -20.78
C VAL A 143 1.25 -26.13 -20.20
N TYR A 144 1.71 -27.06 -21.03
CA TYR A 144 2.39 -28.28 -20.59
C TYR A 144 3.67 -27.98 -19.79
N ASN A 145 4.50 -27.04 -20.26
CA ASN A 145 5.73 -26.64 -19.56
C ASN A 145 5.42 -26.00 -18.20
N ARG A 146 4.39 -25.14 -18.11
CA ARG A 146 3.97 -24.51 -16.85
C ARG A 146 3.32 -25.46 -15.84
N ILE A 147 3.00 -26.69 -16.26
CA ILE A 147 2.53 -27.77 -15.38
C ILE A 147 3.69 -28.65 -14.92
N THR A 148 4.63 -28.95 -15.81
CA THR A 148 5.61 -30.04 -15.62
C THR A 148 7.02 -29.56 -15.29
N ASP A 149 7.40 -28.35 -15.71
CA ASP A 149 8.72 -27.81 -15.46
C ASP A 149 8.78 -27.16 -14.07
N ALA A 150 9.20 -27.95 -13.09
CA ALA A 150 9.42 -27.51 -11.72
C ALA A 150 10.74 -26.73 -11.51
N SER A 151 11.57 -26.58 -12.55
CA SER A 151 12.83 -25.83 -12.44
C SER A 151 12.63 -24.32 -12.59
N ILE A 152 11.48 -23.90 -13.12
CA ILE A 152 11.11 -22.51 -13.35
C ILE A 152 9.96 -22.13 -12.41
N ASP A 153 10.13 -21.04 -11.68
CA ASP A 153 9.12 -20.50 -10.78
C ASP A 153 8.14 -19.59 -11.53
N TRP A 154 7.33 -20.17 -12.41
CA TRP A 154 6.41 -19.44 -13.29
C TRP A 154 5.44 -18.53 -12.52
N ASP A 155 5.22 -17.30 -13.00
CA ASP A 155 4.21 -16.39 -12.42
C ASP A 155 2.76 -16.80 -12.73
N VAL A 156 2.58 -17.54 -13.82
CA VAL A 156 1.30 -18.12 -14.25
C VAL A 156 1.47 -19.63 -14.42
N CYS A 157 0.70 -20.40 -13.66
CA CYS A 157 0.69 -21.86 -13.71
C CYS A 157 -0.70 -22.38 -14.04
N TYR A 158 -0.80 -23.64 -14.48
CA TYR A 158 -2.08 -24.28 -14.78
C TYR A 158 -2.32 -25.42 -13.79
N PRO A 159 -3.04 -25.19 -12.67
CA PRO A 159 -3.36 -26.27 -11.78
C PRO A 159 -4.23 -27.30 -12.49
N LEU A 160 -3.99 -28.58 -12.19
CA LEU A 160 -4.79 -29.69 -12.68
C LEU A 160 -6.13 -29.73 -11.93
N ILE A 161 -7.00 -28.76 -12.25
CA ILE A 161 -8.35 -28.59 -11.73
C ILE A 161 -9.29 -28.49 -12.92
N THR A 162 -10.40 -29.20 -12.84
CA THR A 162 -11.45 -29.25 -13.85
C THR A 162 -12.74 -28.63 -13.33
N SER A 163 -13.51 -27.99 -14.20
CA SER A 163 -14.81 -27.38 -13.89
C SER A 163 -15.97 -27.96 -14.70
N SER A 164 -15.70 -28.68 -15.79
CA SER A 164 -16.71 -29.13 -16.77
C SER A 164 -16.95 -30.65 -16.75
N ARG A 165 -15.94 -31.43 -16.35
CA ARG A 165 -16.00 -32.89 -16.28
C ARG A 165 -15.19 -33.43 -15.11
N ILE A 166 -15.53 -34.60 -14.60
CA ILE A 166 -14.67 -35.27 -13.60
C ILE A 166 -13.65 -36.13 -14.33
N TRP A 167 -12.36 -35.83 -14.16
CA TRP A 167 -11.29 -36.71 -14.64
C TRP A 167 -11.27 -38.02 -13.85
N GLN A 168 -11.22 -39.12 -14.58
CA GLN A 168 -11.18 -40.47 -14.00
C GLN A 168 -9.89 -41.16 -14.40
N TYR A 169 -9.37 -42.02 -13.54
CA TYR A 169 -8.26 -42.91 -13.86
C TYR A 169 -8.72 -44.36 -13.74
N GLN A 170 -8.51 -45.15 -14.78
CA GLN A 170 -8.85 -46.58 -14.84
C GLN A 170 -10.35 -46.94 -14.71
N GLY A 171 -11.24 -45.99 -15.03
CA GLY A 171 -12.58 -46.31 -15.57
C GLY A 171 -13.70 -46.62 -14.57
N THR A 172 -13.61 -46.16 -13.33
CA THR A 172 -14.76 -46.19 -12.43
C THR A 172 -15.46 -44.83 -12.47
N ASP A 173 -16.72 -44.82 -12.93
CA ASP A 173 -17.54 -43.61 -12.87
C ASP A 173 -17.75 -43.20 -11.40
N PRO A 174 -17.57 -41.92 -11.05
CA PRO A 174 -17.78 -41.44 -9.70
C PRO A 174 -19.28 -41.56 -9.36
N SER A 175 -19.59 -42.10 -8.19
CA SER A 175 -20.96 -42.21 -7.67
C SER A 175 -21.25 -41.08 -6.68
N GLY A 176 -22.29 -40.28 -6.92
CA GLY A 176 -22.64 -39.16 -6.04
C GLY A 176 -23.78 -38.31 -6.59
N ASN A 177 -24.23 -37.35 -5.79
CA ASN A 177 -25.19 -36.32 -6.24
C ASN A 177 -24.42 -35.25 -6.99
N PHE A 178 -24.43 -35.33 -8.32
CA PHE A 178 -23.80 -34.35 -9.20
C PHE A 178 -24.83 -33.45 -9.86
N PRO A 179 -24.49 -32.18 -10.10
CA PRO A 179 -25.36 -31.30 -10.87
C PRO A 179 -25.45 -31.74 -12.33
N ASN A 180 -26.60 -31.49 -12.96
CA ASN A 180 -26.92 -31.97 -14.31
C ASN A 180 -25.98 -31.41 -15.42
N TRP A 181 -25.27 -30.32 -15.14
CA TRP A 181 -24.30 -29.73 -16.07
C TRP A 181 -22.93 -30.42 -16.05
N LEU A 182 -22.64 -31.26 -15.05
CA LEU A 182 -21.34 -31.90 -14.89
C LEU A 182 -21.26 -33.18 -15.72
N ASN A 183 -20.26 -33.27 -16.58
CA ASN A 183 -20.01 -34.51 -17.32
C ASN A 183 -19.34 -35.55 -16.41
N ILE A 184 -20.02 -36.67 -16.19
CA ILE A 184 -19.61 -37.77 -15.29
C ILE A 184 -19.47 -39.13 -15.98
N GLY A 185 -19.45 -39.17 -17.32
CA GLY A 185 -19.43 -40.43 -18.08
C GLY A 185 -18.04 -41.03 -18.31
N SER A 186 -18.03 -42.30 -18.72
CA SER A 186 -16.84 -43.11 -19.01
C SER A 186 -15.89 -42.56 -20.08
N GLY A 187 -16.32 -41.55 -20.84
CA GLY A 187 -15.47 -40.79 -21.77
C GLY A 187 -14.40 -39.93 -21.07
N ASN A 188 -14.48 -39.74 -19.76
CA ASN A 188 -13.56 -38.87 -19.01
C ASN A 188 -12.30 -39.57 -18.48
N ASN A 189 -12.06 -40.81 -18.89
CA ASN A 189 -10.87 -41.55 -18.46
C ASN A 189 -9.59 -40.98 -19.11
N ILE A 190 -8.74 -40.37 -18.28
CA ILE A 190 -7.49 -39.72 -18.71
C ILE A 190 -6.42 -40.71 -19.17
N SER A 191 -6.59 -42.02 -18.91
CA SER A 191 -5.69 -43.06 -19.43
C SER A 191 -5.89 -43.34 -20.92
N ASN A 192 -6.98 -42.83 -21.53
CA ASN A 192 -7.34 -43.07 -22.91
C ASN A 192 -7.25 -41.77 -23.71
N ASN A 193 -6.90 -41.85 -25.00
CA ASN A 193 -6.75 -40.67 -25.85
C ASN A 193 -8.04 -39.83 -25.96
N ALA A 194 -9.21 -40.47 -25.89
CA ALA A 194 -10.50 -39.78 -25.95
C ALA A 194 -10.84 -38.98 -24.68
N GLY A 195 -10.24 -39.33 -23.53
CA GLY A 195 -10.46 -38.68 -22.24
C GLY A 195 -9.25 -37.88 -21.75
N ALA A 196 -8.22 -37.72 -22.59
CA ALA A 196 -7.01 -36.97 -22.29
C ALA A 196 -7.34 -35.55 -21.79
N ILE A 197 -6.49 -35.02 -20.92
CA ILE A 197 -6.65 -33.66 -20.42
C ILE A 197 -6.40 -32.68 -21.57
N ASP A 198 -7.40 -31.89 -21.91
CA ASP A 198 -7.28 -30.86 -22.92
C ASP A 198 -6.74 -29.60 -22.27
N TYR A 199 -5.64 -29.03 -22.78
CA TYR A 199 -5.08 -27.79 -22.22
C TYR A 199 -6.09 -26.63 -22.22
N ARG A 200 -7.12 -26.71 -23.07
CA ARG A 200 -8.23 -25.74 -23.17
C ARG A 200 -9.23 -25.82 -22.03
N GLU A 201 -9.21 -26.89 -21.24
CA GLU A 201 -10.08 -27.06 -20.07
C GLU A 201 -9.44 -26.55 -18.78
N LEU A 202 -8.15 -26.19 -18.82
CA LEU A 202 -7.40 -25.69 -17.68
C LEU A 202 -7.49 -24.17 -17.60
N PHE A 203 -7.67 -23.67 -16.37
CA PHE A 203 -7.66 -22.24 -16.08
C PHE A 203 -6.31 -21.82 -15.51
N PRO A 204 -5.77 -20.66 -15.92
CA PRO A 204 -4.53 -20.15 -15.37
C PRO A 204 -4.72 -19.70 -13.91
N ALA A 205 -3.71 -19.95 -13.08
CA ALA A 205 -3.56 -19.41 -11.75
C ALA A 205 -2.36 -18.47 -11.74
N VAL A 206 -2.56 -17.25 -11.25
CA VAL A 206 -1.51 -16.24 -11.14
C VAL A 206 -1.01 -16.18 -9.71
N ARG A 207 0.30 -16.08 -9.53
CA ARG A 207 0.90 -15.90 -8.21
C ARG A 207 0.49 -14.55 -7.63
N VAL A 208 0.11 -14.56 -6.35
CA VAL A 208 -0.31 -13.35 -5.62
C VAL A 208 0.78 -12.28 -5.60
N LYS A 209 2.05 -12.69 -5.44
CA LYS A 209 3.21 -11.79 -5.51
C LYS A 209 3.24 -11.02 -6.83
N SER A 210 3.02 -11.69 -7.96
CA SER A 210 3.07 -11.06 -9.29
C SER A 210 1.98 -10.01 -9.43
N ILE A 211 0.80 -10.23 -8.85
CA ILE A 211 -0.26 -9.20 -8.77
C ILE A 211 0.18 -8.00 -7.91
N PHE A 212 0.81 -8.23 -6.76
CA PHE A 212 1.36 -7.13 -5.96
C PHE A 212 2.44 -6.34 -6.70
N ASP A 213 3.32 -7.01 -7.43
CA ASP A 213 4.33 -6.34 -8.26
C ASP A 213 3.68 -5.47 -9.34
N LEU A 214 2.60 -5.94 -9.98
CA LEU A 214 1.83 -5.15 -10.95
C LEU A 214 1.18 -3.91 -10.32
N ILE A 215 0.58 -4.06 -9.13
CA ILE A 215 0.00 -2.94 -8.37
C ILE A 215 1.10 -1.93 -7.99
N SER A 216 2.24 -2.42 -7.50
CA SER A 216 3.41 -1.61 -7.17
C SER A 216 3.87 -0.75 -8.34
N ASN A 217 3.96 -1.35 -9.54
CA ASN A 217 4.36 -0.64 -10.75
C ASN A 217 3.33 0.39 -11.21
N GLN A 218 2.04 0.07 -11.13
CA GLN A 218 0.96 0.97 -11.56
C GLN A 218 0.88 2.24 -10.70
N TYR A 219 1.01 2.10 -9.38
CA TYR A 219 0.78 3.20 -8.43
C TYR A 219 2.07 3.76 -7.81
N GLY A 220 3.24 3.25 -8.19
CA GLY A 220 4.53 3.72 -7.69
C GLY A 220 4.75 3.44 -6.20
N ILE A 221 4.21 2.33 -5.69
CA ILE A 221 4.31 1.92 -4.29
C ILE A 221 5.19 0.68 -4.13
N THR A 222 5.74 0.47 -2.94
CA THR A 222 6.55 -0.71 -2.62
C THR A 222 5.90 -1.47 -1.47
N PHE A 223 5.53 -2.73 -1.72
CA PHE A 223 5.11 -3.65 -0.66
C PHE A 223 6.36 -4.26 0.01
N THR A 224 6.42 -4.21 1.33
CA THR A 224 7.47 -4.86 2.14
C THR A 224 6.82 -5.91 3.03
N GLY A 225 7.13 -7.19 2.82
CA GLY A 225 6.57 -8.32 3.56
C GLY A 225 7.28 -9.62 3.21
#